data_AF-A0A1I0KUA0-F1
#
_entry.id   AF-A0A1I0KUA0-F1
#
_cell.length_a   1.000
_cell.length_b   1.000
_cell.length_c   1.000
_cell.angle_alpha   90.00
_cell.angle_beta   90.00
_cell.angle_gamma   90.00
#
_symmetry.space_group_name_H-M   'P 1'
#
loop_
_entity.id
_entity.type
_entity.pdbx_description
1 polymer ?
#
loop_
_entity_poly.entity_id
_entity_poly.type
_entity_poly.pdbx_seq_one_letter_code
_entity_poly.pdbx_strand_id
1 'polypeptide(L)'
;MTNALRVRRSIQELQADYEKGNKQPLEDLMRAWKGVKELPPEDPRSFFMIGGFHGEPFRGGGWGSNLYWGGYCHHGNILFPTWHRMYLVKLEEALRSIQGCEDVTLPYWDETSDDSIRQGIPWALTAENFELDGKTIPNPLRSFVFPKNIVDNVSADDGTDPNSPNYTKLRGYETVRYPLSGLVGTDKDRKATEEHNAKFKDAKKNVEILNQNIVDWLGSFVVINGEKFPTNVAQKYKDCLNAPNYTVFSNMTSAQQWNDDQKNPDGTPGPGTVVPLESPHNSIHLAVGGFETPKDDWSPIDGANGDMGENDTAGLDPIFFFHHCHVDRVFWLWQKKQGFTDHLEVIGQYPGTNSADNQGPTPGVAPNTWLTLDTPLDPFKHEDGRPYTSQDCINIERQLGFTYSQGSLEGLVEGSHAAAAKETKGRVTGALHVTGVNRARIRGSFLISAFAVIDGKRQHLGTEAVLSRWNVQGCANCQTHLETSATFPLPADLAAALTPAAAGTHALTAVTPAGNIQFGVVVHGRDGVLFSNLPSGVPEVKSTGKLAAASVSQNAPMNRIKARIEVR
;
A
#
# COMPACT_ATOMS: atom_id res chain seq x y z
N MET A 1 1.96 39.15 10.67
CA MET A 1 2.71 38.69 9.49
C MET A 1 2.14 37.33 9.15
N THR A 2 1.51 37.15 7.99
CA THR A 2 1.12 35.81 7.52
C THR A 2 2.42 35.08 7.21
N ASN A 3 2.84 34.12 8.05
CA ASN A 3 3.97 33.26 7.72
C ASN A 3 3.66 32.59 6.38
N ALA A 4 4.56 32.71 5.40
CA ALA A 4 4.40 32.05 4.11
C ALA A 4 4.29 30.54 4.33
N LEU A 5 3.39 29.88 3.60
CA LEU A 5 3.24 28.43 3.66
C LEU A 5 4.53 27.76 3.20
N ARG A 6 4.94 26.72 3.92
CA ARG A 6 6.00 25.82 3.45
C ARG A 6 5.45 24.98 2.30
N VAL A 7 6.26 24.70 1.28
CA VAL A 7 5.81 23.96 0.09
C VAL A 7 6.54 22.63 0.02
N ARG A 8 5.82 21.52 0.25
CA ARG A 8 6.34 20.18 -0.02
C ARG A 8 6.42 19.97 -1.52
N ARG A 9 7.64 19.88 -2.04
CA ARG A 9 7.93 19.68 -3.48
C ARG A 9 8.02 18.20 -3.83
N SER A 10 7.93 17.84 -5.11
CA SER A 10 8.28 16.48 -5.52
C SER A 10 9.79 16.23 -5.36
N ILE A 11 10.21 15.02 -5.03
CA ILE A 11 11.64 14.66 -4.97
C ILE A 11 12.28 14.74 -6.37
N GLN A 12 11.50 14.46 -7.42
CA GLN A 12 11.91 14.63 -8.81
C GLN A 12 12.28 16.08 -9.14
N GLU A 13 11.51 17.06 -8.66
CA GLU A 13 11.88 18.48 -8.77
C GLU A 13 13.21 18.79 -8.09
N LEU A 14 13.44 18.26 -6.88
CA LEU A 14 14.69 18.50 -6.15
C LEU A 14 15.90 17.88 -6.88
N GLN A 15 15.72 16.72 -7.50
CA GLN A 15 16.76 16.08 -8.32
C GLN A 15 17.03 16.88 -9.59
N ALA A 16 15.99 17.36 -10.27
CA ALA A 16 16.15 18.21 -11.45
C ALA A 16 16.86 19.52 -11.13
N ASP A 17 16.59 20.11 -9.96
CA ASP A 17 17.30 21.29 -9.47
C ASP A 17 18.77 20.98 -9.18
N TYR A 18 19.05 19.85 -8.51
CA TYR A 18 20.40 19.39 -8.21
C TYR A 18 21.24 19.19 -9.48
N GLU A 19 20.66 18.52 -10.49
CA GLU A 19 21.30 18.29 -11.79
C GLU A 19 21.56 19.59 -12.57
N LYS A 20 20.75 20.63 -12.35
CA LYS A 20 20.93 21.97 -12.93
C LYS A 20 21.90 22.85 -12.12
N GLY A 21 22.46 22.33 -11.03
CA GLY A 21 23.42 23.03 -10.17
C GLY A 21 22.82 23.75 -8.96
N ASN A 22 21.50 23.79 -8.81
CA ASN A 22 20.85 24.22 -7.58
C ASN A 22 20.82 23.05 -6.58
N LYS A 23 21.97 22.75 -5.98
CA LYS A 23 22.15 21.56 -5.13
C LYS A 23 21.49 21.67 -3.75
N GLN A 24 21.38 22.89 -3.24
CA GLN A 24 21.04 23.14 -1.83
C GLN A 24 19.76 22.44 -1.35
N PRO A 25 18.61 22.45 -2.07
CA PRO A 25 17.39 21.82 -1.56
C PRO A 25 17.52 20.31 -1.30
N LEU A 26 18.22 19.60 -2.20
CA LEU A 26 18.44 18.16 -2.04
C LEU A 26 19.54 17.87 -1.00
N GLU A 27 20.58 18.70 -0.92
CA GLU A 27 21.62 18.59 0.10
C GLU A 27 21.07 18.82 1.52
N ASP A 28 20.19 19.81 1.70
CA ASP A 28 19.52 20.09 2.99
C ASP A 28 18.64 18.92 3.42
N LEU A 29 17.90 18.32 2.48
CA LEU A 29 17.15 17.09 2.73
C LEU A 29 18.06 15.93 3.15
N MET A 30 19.14 15.69 2.42
CA MET A 30 20.10 14.62 2.72
C MET A 30 20.75 14.83 4.09
N ARG A 31 21.11 16.07 4.44
CA ARG A 31 21.67 16.44 5.74
C ARG A 31 20.68 16.21 6.87
N ALA A 32 19.43 16.63 6.71
CA ALA A 32 18.37 16.43 7.69
C ALA A 32 18.11 14.93 7.94
N TRP A 33 17.99 14.13 6.87
CA TRP A 33 17.77 12.69 6.97
C TRP A 33 18.94 11.95 7.60
N LYS A 34 20.17 12.31 7.24
CA LYS A 34 21.38 11.79 7.91
C LYS A 34 21.33 12.13 9.41
N GLY A 35 21.02 13.38 9.76
CA GLY A 35 20.96 13.85 11.14
C GLY A 35 19.95 13.07 11.99
N VAL A 36 18.70 12.93 11.55
CA VAL A 36 17.66 12.23 12.33
C VAL A 36 17.95 10.73 12.50
N LYS A 37 18.68 10.12 11.56
CA LYS A 37 19.12 8.71 11.64
C LYS A 37 20.29 8.50 12.59
N GLU A 38 21.09 9.53 12.82
CA GLU A 38 22.27 9.49 13.71
C GLU A 38 21.95 9.93 15.14
N LEU A 39 20.75 10.47 15.40
CA LEU A 39 20.26 10.72 16.75
C LEU A 39 20.24 9.42 17.57
N PRO A 40 20.45 9.50 18.90
CA PRO A 40 20.31 8.34 19.78
C PRO A 40 18.95 7.66 19.60
N PRO A 41 18.86 6.32 19.60
CA PRO A 41 17.60 5.61 19.36
C PRO A 41 16.55 5.79 20.46
N GLU A 42 16.90 6.42 21.57
CA GLU A 42 15.98 6.84 22.63
C GLU A 42 15.50 8.30 22.46
N ASP A 43 16.11 9.09 21.58
CA ASP A 43 15.64 10.44 21.26
C ASP A 43 14.28 10.32 20.53
N PRO A 44 13.21 10.98 21.01
CA PRO A 44 11.89 10.90 20.38
C PRO A 44 11.86 11.43 18.95
N ARG A 45 12.87 12.20 18.53
CA ARG A 45 13.05 12.73 17.17
C ARG A 45 13.87 11.80 16.28
N SER A 46 14.48 10.76 16.83
CA SER A 46 15.28 9.82 16.03
C SER A 46 14.39 9.10 15.02
N PHE A 47 14.95 8.79 13.85
CA PHE A 47 14.26 8.01 12.84
C PHE A 47 13.88 6.61 13.35
N PHE A 48 14.68 6.02 14.25
CA PHE A 48 14.35 4.75 14.89
C PHE A 48 13.05 4.83 15.71
N MET A 49 12.89 5.88 16.52
CA MET A 49 11.67 6.08 17.32
C MET A 49 10.47 6.40 16.44
N ILE A 50 10.62 7.36 15.53
CA ILE A 50 9.55 7.80 14.64
C ILE A 50 9.12 6.65 13.75
N GLY A 51 10.06 6.05 13.00
CA GLY A 51 9.80 4.89 12.13
C GLY A 51 9.10 3.73 12.86
N GLY A 52 9.50 3.50 14.11
CA GLY A 52 8.91 2.47 14.96
C GLY A 52 7.56 2.81 15.58
N PHE A 53 6.97 3.99 15.35
CA PHE A 53 5.58 4.26 15.73
C PHE A 53 4.59 3.52 14.83
N HIS A 54 4.98 3.25 13.57
CA HIS A 54 4.11 2.58 12.60
C HIS A 54 3.73 1.17 13.07
N GLY A 55 4.72 0.31 13.28
CA GLY A 55 4.55 -1.09 13.67
C GLY A 55 5.46 -1.41 14.85
N GLU A 56 6.50 -2.19 14.56
CA GLU A 56 7.48 -2.58 15.55
C GLU A 56 8.47 -1.46 15.92
N PRO A 57 8.94 -1.40 17.18
CA PRO A 57 8.65 -2.34 18.27
C PRO A 57 7.23 -2.20 18.80
N PHE A 58 6.53 -3.32 18.92
CA PHE A 58 5.14 -3.37 19.37
C PHE A 58 4.96 -2.95 20.83
N ARG A 59 3.76 -2.48 21.15
CA ARG A 59 3.40 -1.87 22.43
C ARG A 59 2.00 -2.32 22.87
N GLY A 60 1.63 -2.01 24.11
CA GLY A 60 0.30 -2.31 24.65
C GLY A 60 -0.03 -3.80 24.59
N GLY A 61 -1.29 -4.13 24.33
CA GLY A 61 -1.73 -5.52 24.19
C GLY A 61 -1.03 -6.28 23.06
N GLY A 62 -0.61 -5.56 22.00
CA GLY A 62 0.09 -6.13 20.84
C GLY A 62 1.55 -6.49 21.11
N TRP A 63 2.15 -6.04 22.22
CA TRP A 63 3.55 -6.37 22.54
C TRP A 63 3.76 -7.87 22.71
N GLY A 64 2.82 -8.59 23.32
CA GLY A 64 2.95 -10.03 23.60
C GLY A 64 1.88 -10.90 22.96
N SER A 65 0.96 -10.31 22.19
CA SER A 65 -0.23 -11.01 21.70
C SER A 65 -0.63 -10.56 20.30
N ASN A 66 -0.80 -11.53 19.41
CA ASN A 66 -1.39 -11.34 18.09
C ASN A 66 -2.90 -11.03 18.13
N LEU A 67 -3.51 -10.92 19.32
CA LEU A 67 -4.91 -10.48 19.48
C LEU A 67 -5.12 -9.00 19.16
N TYR A 68 -4.05 -8.21 19.20
CA TYR A 68 -4.04 -6.75 19.06
C TYR A 68 -3.01 -6.33 18.00
N TRP A 69 -3.15 -5.12 17.46
CA TRP A 69 -2.05 -4.49 16.72
C TRP A 69 -1.18 -3.71 17.71
N GLY A 70 0.13 -3.96 17.66
CA GLY A 70 1.08 -3.34 18.59
C GLY A 70 1.68 -2.02 18.12
N GLY A 71 1.46 -1.65 16.86
CA GLY A 71 1.83 -0.37 16.27
C GLY A 71 0.74 0.68 16.42
N TYR A 72 1.08 1.95 16.25
CA TYR A 72 0.11 3.04 16.31
C TYR A 72 -0.57 3.32 14.96
N CYS A 73 -0.04 2.80 13.84
CA CYS A 73 -0.62 3.09 12.53
C CYS A 73 -2.08 2.63 12.43
N HIS A 74 -2.85 3.35 11.62
CA HIS A 74 -4.25 3.02 11.34
C HIS A 74 -4.39 2.54 9.89
N HIS A 75 -4.83 1.30 9.71
CA HIS A 75 -5.18 0.70 8.41
C HIS A 75 -6.58 0.13 8.42
N GLY A 76 -7.24 0.13 7.25
CA GLY A 76 -8.59 -0.37 7.06
C GLY A 76 -9.65 0.34 7.90
N ASN A 77 -9.39 1.59 8.28
CA ASN A 77 -10.33 2.40 9.04
C ASN A 77 -10.19 3.89 8.69
N ILE A 78 -11.19 4.69 9.07
CA ILE A 78 -11.32 6.11 8.71
C ILE A 78 -10.19 7.02 9.21
N LEU A 79 -9.31 6.55 10.10
CA LEU A 79 -8.16 7.32 10.57
C LEU A 79 -6.91 7.11 9.71
N PHE A 80 -6.95 6.23 8.70
CA PHE A 80 -5.80 5.98 7.81
C PHE A 80 -5.21 7.28 7.22
N PRO A 81 -5.95 8.17 6.54
CA PRO A 81 -5.36 9.37 5.95
C PRO A 81 -4.83 10.36 7.00
N THR A 82 -5.59 10.60 8.07
CA THR A 82 -5.29 11.65 9.05
C THR A 82 -4.18 11.26 10.03
N TRP A 83 -4.10 9.97 10.41
CA TRP A 83 -2.98 9.45 11.19
C TRP A 83 -1.66 9.57 10.41
N HIS A 84 -1.63 9.12 9.16
CA HIS A 84 -0.43 9.19 8.32
C HIS A 84 -0.04 10.64 8.00
N ARG A 85 -1.00 11.55 7.80
CA ARG A 85 -0.72 12.99 7.69
C ARG A 85 0.04 13.52 8.91
N MET A 86 -0.44 13.22 10.13
CA MET A 86 0.26 13.66 11.34
C MET A 86 1.61 12.97 11.53
N TYR A 87 1.73 11.72 11.10
CA TYR A 87 2.99 11.00 11.12
C TYR A 87 4.07 11.67 10.27
N LEU A 88 3.70 12.15 9.06
CA LEU A 88 4.58 12.93 8.20
C LEU A 88 4.96 14.28 8.82
N VAL A 89 4.02 14.96 9.47
CA VAL A 89 4.30 16.20 10.20
C VAL A 89 5.34 15.96 11.30
N LYS A 90 5.23 14.86 12.05
CA LYS A 90 6.19 14.54 13.12
C LYS A 90 7.57 14.17 12.59
N LEU A 91 7.67 13.46 11.47
CA LEU A 91 8.99 13.29 10.84
C LEU A 91 9.55 14.63 10.35
N GLU A 92 8.74 15.46 9.70
CA GLU A 92 9.19 16.75 9.18
C GLU A 92 9.66 17.71 10.30
N GLU A 93 8.97 17.74 11.44
CA GLU A 93 9.43 18.44 12.66
C GLU A 93 10.80 17.93 13.12
N ALA A 94 11.03 16.62 13.12
CA ALA A 94 12.32 16.03 13.49
C ALA A 94 13.42 16.38 12.48
N LEU A 95 13.14 16.32 11.18
CA LEU A 95 14.09 16.73 10.11
C LEU A 95 14.50 18.19 10.28
N ARG A 96 13.54 19.08 10.57
CA ARG A 96 13.77 20.51 10.82
C ARG A 96 14.51 20.80 12.12
N SER A 97 14.55 19.85 13.04
CA SER A 97 15.30 19.99 14.30
C SER A 97 16.80 19.77 14.15
N ILE A 98 17.25 19.28 12.99
CA ILE A 98 18.67 19.13 12.67
C ILE A 98 19.23 20.52 12.34
N GLN A 99 20.34 20.87 13.00
CA GLN A 99 20.97 22.19 12.87
C GLN A 99 21.27 22.51 11.40
N GLY A 100 20.80 23.68 10.94
CA GLY A 100 20.97 24.15 9.55
C GLY A 100 19.97 23.55 8.57
N CYS A 101 18.94 22.85 9.05
CA CYS A 101 17.86 22.25 8.24
C CYS A 101 16.47 22.80 8.63
N GLU A 102 16.39 23.95 9.31
CA GLU A 102 15.17 24.49 9.92
C GLU A 102 14.05 24.79 8.91
N ASP A 103 14.41 25.01 7.64
CA ASP A 103 13.51 25.31 6.53
C ASP A 103 13.17 24.09 5.66
N VAL A 104 13.71 22.90 5.97
CA VAL A 104 13.46 21.70 5.16
C VAL A 104 11.98 21.31 5.20
N THR A 105 11.49 20.89 4.04
CA THR A 105 10.16 20.27 3.88
C THR A 105 10.33 18.85 3.40
N LEU A 106 9.51 17.93 3.90
CA LEU A 106 9.49 16.54 3.44
C LEU A 106 8.91 16.50 2.01
N PRO A 107 9.69 16.16 0.98
CA PRO A 107 9.15 16.07 -0.37
C PRO A 107 8.32 14.79 -0.54
N TYR A 108 7.48 14.77 -1.59
CA TYR A 108 6.75 13.58 -1.99
C TYR A 108 7.41 12.88 -3.18
N TRP A 109 7.33 11.56 -3.24
CA TRP A 109 7.61 10.83 -4.47
C TRP A 109 6.38 10.93 -5.37
N ASP A 110 6.45 11.66 -6.49
CA ASP A 110 5.30 11.74 -7.39
C ASP A 110 5.10 10.43 -8.18
N GLU A 111 4.39 9.48 -7.60
CA GLU A 111 4.20 8.10 -8.11
C GLU A 111 3.42 8.05 -9.41
N THR A 112 2.55 9.03 -9.66
CA THR A 112 1.75 9.10 -10.89
C THR A 112 2.28 10.13 -11.88
N SER A 113 3.49 10.64 -11.63
CA SER A 113 4.22 11.41 -12.63
C SER A 113 4.59 10.54 -13.83
N ASP A 114 4.67 11.22 -14.97
CA ASP A 114 5.16 10.69 -16.23
C ASP A 114 6.55 10.02 -16.09
N ASP A 115 7.41 10.56 -15.25
CA ASP A 115 8.73 10.00 -15.00
C ASP A 115 8.67 8.72 -14.17
N SER A 116 7.85 8.66 -13.12
CA SER A 116 7.69 7.42 -12.35
C SER A 116 7.00 6.30 -13.13
N ILE A 117 6.01 6.63 -13.95
CA ILE A 117 5.36 5.66 -14.84
C ILE A 117 6.36 5.07 -15.85
N ARG A 118 7.37 5.83 -16.28
CA ARG A 118 8.36 5.36 -17.28
C ARG A 118 9.65 4.79 -16.68
N GLN A 119 10.06 5.26 -15.50
CA GLN A 119 11.40 5.01 -14.95
C GLN A 119 11.37 4.41 -13.53
N GLY A 120 10.21 4.37 -12.88
CA GLY A 120 10.05 3.85 -11.52
C GLY A 120 10.44 4.87 -10.44
N ILE A 121 11.29 4.43 -9.51
CA ILE A 121 11.65 5.19 -8.31
C ILE A 121 12.72 6.23 -8.65
N PRO A 122 12.56 7.49 -8.21
CA PRO A 122 13.56 8.53 -8.41
C PRO A 122 14.93 8.17 -7.81
N TRP A 123 16.02 8.45 -8.54
CA TRP A 123 17.39 8.02 -8.16
C TRP A 123 17.82 8.44 -6.75
N ALA A 124 17.36 9.58 -6.24
CA ALA A 124 17.69 10.05 -4.89
C ALA A 124 17.25 9.05 -3.81
N LEU A 125 16.26 8.21 -4.08
CA LEU A 125 15.75 7.21 -3.14
C LEU A 125 16.41 5.83 -3.32
N THR A 126 17.23 5.61 -4.36
CA THR A 126 17.80 4.28 -4.68
C THR A 126 19.31 4.26 -4.85
N ALA A 127 19.94 5.40 -5.14
CA ALA A 127 21.39 5.50 -5.29
C ALA A 127 22.12 5.04 -4.02
N GLU A 128 23.25 4.34 -4.18
CA GLU A 128 24.03 3.84 -3.03
C GLU A 128 24.68 4.95 -2.21
N ASN A 129 25.14 5.99 -2.90
CA ASN A 129 25.89 7.09 -2.30
C ASN A 129 25.34 8.44 -2.79
N PHE A 130 25.65 9.49 -2.04
CA PHE A 130 25.32 10.87 -2.36
C PHE A 130 26.55 11.76 -2.09
N GLU A 131 26.73 12.82 -2.87
CA GLU A 131 27.76 13.84 -2.62
C GLU A 131 27.15 14.96 -1.77
N LEU A 132 27.53 15.05 -0.50
CA LEU A 132 27.09 16.09 0.42
C LEU A 132 28.30 16.92 0.86
N ASP A 133 28.24 18.24 0.65
CA ASP A 133 29.29 19.19 1.06
C ASP A 133 30.69 18.78 0.54
N GLY A 134 30.75 18.27 -0.70
CA GLY A 134 31.97 17.79 -1.35
C GLY A 134 32.51 16.45 -0.86
N LYS A 135 31.73 15.70 -0.07
CA LYS A 135 32.07 14.36 0.43
C LYS A 135 31.06 13.33 -0.01
N THR A 136 31.54 12.19 -0.49
CA THR A 136 30.69 11.02 -0.74
C THR A 136 30.28 10.39 0.58
N ILE A 137 28.98 10.26 0.80
CA ILE A 137 28.37 9.58 1.95
C ILE A 137 27.45 8.45 1.47
N PRO A 138 27.18 7.42 2.30
CA PRO A 138 26.07 6.51 2.06
C PRO A 138 24.77 7.32 1.96
N ASN A 139 23.93 7.01 0.96
CA ASN A 139 22.69 7.74 0.75
C ASN A 139 21.71 7.48 1.92
N PRO A 140 21.36 8.50 2.73
CA PRO A 140 20.47 8.33 3.87
C PRO A 140 19.02 8.05 3.46
N LEU A 141 18.64 8.13 2.19
CA LEU A 141 17.28 7.82 1.72
C LEU A 141 17.13 6.40 1.16
N ARG A 142 18.24 5.69 0.92
CA ARG A 142 18.22 4.35 0.32
C ARG A 142 17.67 3.28 1.27
N SER A 143 18.10 3.33 2.53
CA SER A 143 17.89 2.27 3.51
C SER A 143 18.22 2.80 4.91
N PHE A 144 17.85 2.05 5.95
CA PHE A 144 18.17 2.39 7.33
C PHE A 144 18.81 1.20 8.05
N VAL A 145 19.91 1.47 8.75
CA VAL A 145 20.62 0.47 9.57
C VAL A 145 20.17 0.62 11.02
N PHE A 146 19.70 -0.48 11.61
CA PHE A 146 19.11 -0.47 12.94
C PHE A 146 20.17 -0.17 14.01
N PRO A 147 20.04 0.93 14.76
CA PRO A 147 20.97 1.27 15.85
C PRO A 147 20.79 0.37 17.07
N LYS A 148 19.63 -0.30 17.18
CA LYS A 148 19.22 -1.15 18.30
C LYS A 148 18.41 -2.34 17.80
N ASN A 149 18.38 -3.41 18.59
CA ASN A 149 17.52 -4.55 18.31
C ASN A 149 16.05 -4.13 18.40
N ILE A 150 15.25 -4.66 17.48
CA ILE A 150 13.81 -4.77 17.62
C ILE A 150 13.51 -6.26 17.80
N VAL A 151 12.91 -6.61 18.93
CA VAL A 151 12.56 -7.99 19.26
C VAL A 151 11.06 -8.15 19.14
N ASP A 152 10.67 -9.11 18.33
CA ASP A 152 9.29 -9.57 18.24
C ASP A 152 8.99 -10.42 19.49
N ASN A 153 8.10 -9.90 20.34
CA ASN A 153 7.71 -10.52 21.59
C ASN A 153 6.34 -11.20 21.50
N VAL A 154 5.74 -11.28 20.31
CA VAL A 154 4.44 -11.91 20.12
C VAL A 154 4.59 -13.42 20.31
N SER A 155 3.85 -13.98 21.28
CA SER A 155 4.02 -15.39 21.67
C SER A 155 3.70 -16.40 20.58
N ALA A 156 2.85 -16.02 19.62
CA ALA A 156 2.51 -16.85 18.46
C ALA A 156 3.58 -16.82 17.37
N ASP A 157 4.47 -15.83 17.39
CA ASP A 157 5.50 -15.60 16.37
C ASP A 157 6.84 -16.20 16.85
N ASP A 158 6.78 -17.42 17.41
CA ASP A 158 7.93 -18.14 17.98
C ASP A 158 8.79 -18.84 16.92
N GLY A 159 8.43 -18.69 15.64
CA GLY A 159 9.13 -19.30 14.51
C GLY A 159 8.81 -20.78 14.27
N THR A 160 7.88 -21.37 15.02
CA THR A 160 7.45 -22.78 14.84
C THR A 160 6.31 -22.92 13.84
N ASP A 161 5.42 -21.94 13.75
CA ASP A 161 4.35 -21.88 12.74
C ASP A 161 4.83 -21.11 11.50
N PRO A 162 4.85 -21.72 10.30
CA PRO A 162 5.22 -21.01 9.08
C PRO A 162 4.33 -19.80 8.77
N ASN A 163 3.09 -19.73 9.30
CA ASN A 163 2.19 -18.58 9.12
C ASN A 163 2.41 -17.46 10.15
N SER A 164 3.29 -17.67 11.12
CA SER A 164 3.56 -16.76 12.23
C SER A 164 5.09 -16.59 12.39
N PRO A 165 5.77 -16.00 11.39
CA PRO A 165 7.22 -15.83 11.45
C PRO A 165 7.63 -14.84 12.54
N ASN A 166 8.72 -15.16 13.23
CA ASN A 166 9.36 -14.20 14.13
C ASN A 166 9.97 -13.06 13.32
N TYR A 167 9.57 -11.82 13.61
CA TYR A 167 10.00 -10.66 12.83
C TYR A 167 11.14 -9.85 13.47
N THR A 168 11.78 -10.40 14.52
CA THR A 168 12.95 -9.79 15.19
C THR A 168 14.02 -9.34 14.20
N LYS A 169 14.47 -8.09 14.35
CA LYS A 169 15.60 -7.50 13.60
C LYS A 169 16.68 -7.07 14.59
N LEU A 170 17.87 -7.65 14.47
CA LEU A 170 18.99 -7.30 15.35
C LEU A 170 19.64 -5.98 14.92
N ARG A 171 20.34 -5.32 15.86
CA ARG A 171 21.20 -4.18 15.60
C ARG A 171 22.14 -4.49 14.44
N GLY A 172 22.25 -3.55 13.50
CA GLY A 172 23.02 -3.71 12.27
C GLY A 172 22.23 -4.30 11.10
N TYR A 173 20.98 -4.73 11.30
CA TYR A 173 20.06 -5.00 10.18
C TYR A 173 19.87 -3.73 9.34
N GLU A 174 20.00 -3.85 8.02
CA GLU A 174 19.72 -2.78 7.06
C GLU A 174 18.40 -3.09 6.35
N THR A 175 17.49 -2.12 6.28
CA THR A 175 16.22 -2.31 5.58
C THR A 175 16.45 -2.59 4.09
N VAL A 176 15.64 -3.48 3.53
CA VAL A 176 15.76 -3.90 2.13
C VAL A 176 14.43 -3.81 1.39
N ARG A 177 14.54 -3.61 0.07
CA ARG A 177 13.41 -3.56 -0.87
C ARG A 177 13.52 -4.72 -1.85
N TYR A 178 12.47 -4.96 -2.62
CA TYR A 178 12.48 -5.92 -3.71
C TYR A 178 13.68 -5.66 -4.66
N PRO A 179 14.42 -6.70 -5.11
CA PRO A 179 14.12 -8.14 -4.99
C PRO A 179 14.72 -8.84 -3.76
N LEU A 180 15.25 -8.10 -2.78
CA LEU A 180 15.89 -8.69 -1.59
C LEU A 180 14.87 -9.13 -0.53
N SER A 181 15.32 -10.01 0.37
CA SER A 181 14.60 -10.46 1.56
C SER A 181 15.23 -9.87 2.82
N GLY A 182 14.37 -9.46 3.75
CA GLY A 182 14.72 -8.94 5.06
C GLY A 182 14.21 -9.80 6.22
N LEU A 183 13.59 -10.96 5.98
CA LEU A 183 13.05 -11.80 7.07
C LEU A 183 14.18 -12.55 7.79
N VAL A 184 14.49 -12.15 9.03
CA VAL A 184 15.73 -12.59 9.73
C VAL A 184 15.54 -12.92 11.21
N GLY A 185 14.31 -13.10 11.72
CA GLY A 185 14.07 -13.32 13.14
C GLY A 185 14.61 -14.65 13.66
N THR A 186 14.47 -15.74 12.89
CA THR A 186 14.99 -17.06 13.26
C THR A 186 16.27 -17.44 12.50
N ASP A 187 17.02 -18.44 12.97
CA ASP A 187 18.16 -18.99 12.22
C ASP A 187 17.76 -19.56 10.85
N LYS A 188 16.56 -20.17 10.79
CA LYS A 188 15.99 -20.69 9.54
C LYS A 188 15.71 -19.56 8.55
N ASP A 189 15.09 -18.48 9.01
CA ASP A 189 14.77 -17.33 8.16
C ASP A 189 16.03 -16.59 7.73
N ARG A 190 17.02 -16.41 8.63
CA ARG A 190 18.33 -15.87 8.27
C ARG A 190 18.98 -16.66 7.14
N LYS A 191 19.04 -17.99 7.27
CA LYS A 191 19.59 -18.85 6.22
C LYS A 191 18.82 -18.75 4.91
N ALA A 192 17.48 -18.74 4.94
CA ALA A 192 16.66 -18.59 3.75
C ALA A 192 16.87 -17.23 3.07
N THR A 193 16.96 -16.16 3.86
CA THR A 193 17.27 -14.80 3.41
C THR A 193 18.67 -14.70 2.81
N GLU A 194 19.68 -15.31 3.41
CA GLU A 194 21.04 -15.38 2.86
C GLU A 194 21.07 -16.11 1.52
N GLU A 195 20.41 -17.27 1.41
CA GLU A 195 20.31 -18.05 0.17
C GLU A 195 19.55 -17.29 -0.93
N HIS A 196 18.52 -16.52 -0.57
CA HIS A 196 17.78 -15.66 -1.48
C HIS A 196 18.63 -14.50 -1.97
N ASN A 197 19.19 -13.70 -1.05
CA ASN A 197 19.97 -12.50 -1.35
C ASN A 197 21.28 -12.83 -2.09
N ALA A 198 21.83 -14.05 -1.93
CA ALA A 198 22.98 -14.51 -2.70
C ALA A 198 22.75 -14.55 -4.22
N LYS A 199 21.48 -14.54 -4.69
CA LYS A 199 21.10 -14.45 -6.11
C LYS A 199 21.13 -13.00 -6.64
N PHE A 200 21.18 -12.01 -5.75
CA PHE A 200 20.96 -10.58 -6.03
C PHE A 200 22.11 -9.72 -5.47
N LYS A 201 23.36 -10.05 -5.83
CA LYS A 201 24.56 -9.39 -5.28
C LYS A 201 24.87 -8.03 -5.90
N ASP A 202 24.33 -7.73 -7.09
CA ASP A 202 24.61 -6.49 -7.81
C ASP A 202 23.54 -5.44 -7.47
N ALA A 203 23.93 -4.43 -6.69
CA ALA A 203 23.03 -3.37 -6.24
C ALA A 203 22.41 -2.58 -7.41
N LYS A 204 23.17 -2.32 -8.48
CA LYS A 204 22.65 -1.61 -9.66
C LYS A 204 21.61 -2.48 -10.36
N LYS A 205 21.87 -3.78 -10.50
CA LYS A 205 20.90 -4.70 -11.12
C LYS A 205 19.63 -4.83 -10.28
N ASN A 206 19.75 -4.82 -8.96
CA ASN A 206 18.61 -4.84 -8.05
C ASN A 206 17.73 -3.59 -8.22
N VAL A 207 18.33 -2.40 -8.38
CA VAL A 207 17.58 -1.16 -8.67
C VAL A 207 16.88 -1.24 -10.02
N GLU A 208 17.50 -1.80 -11.06
CA GLU A 208 16.84 -2.03 -12.36
C GLU A 208 15.63 -2.97 -12.22
N ILE A 209 15.77 -4.06 -11.47
CA ILE A 209 14.69 -5.02 -11.19
C ILE A 209 13.55 -4.33 -10.43
N LEU A 210 13.87 -3.56 -9.39
CA LEU A 210 12.90 -2.80 -8.61
C LEU A 210 12.16 -1.77 -9.47
N ASN A 211 12.87 -0.94 -10.22
CA ASN A 211 12.25 0.08 -11.06
C ASN A 211 11.37 -0.54 -12.14
N GLN A 212 11.77 -1.65 -12.77
CA GLN A 212 10.92 -2.34 -13.72
C GLN A 212 9.64 -2.86 -13.05
N ASN A 213 9.74 -3.42 -11.84
CA ASN A 213 8.55 -3.85 -11.09
C ASN A 213 7.60 -2.66 -10.83
N ILE A 214 8.13 -1.52 -10.36
CA ILE A 214 7.33 -0.31 -10.14
C ILE A 214 6.66 0.19 -11.43
N VAL A 215 7.37 0.17 -12.56
CA VAL A 215 6.81 0.53 -13.87
C VAL A 215 5.66 -0.41 -14.26
N ASP A 216 5.80 -1.71 -14.03
CA ASP A 216 4.76 -2.70 -14.33
C ASP A 216 3.50 -2.45 -13.48
N TRP A 217 3.67 -2.16 -12.19
CA TRP A 217 2.58 -1.79 -11.27
C TRP A 217 1.90 -0.46 -11.65
N LEU A 218 2.66 0.55 -12.07
CA LEU A 218 2.15 1.88 -12.40
C LEU A 218 1.56 2.00 -13.81
N GLY A 219 2.00 1.17 -14.76
CA GLY A 219 1.74 1.35 -16.20
C GLY A 219 0.97 0.24 -16.91
N SER A 220 0.63 -0.86 -16.24
CA SER A 220 -0.10 -1.99 -16.84
C SER A 220 -1.48 -1.63 -17.43
N PHE A 221 -1.84 -2.30 -18.52
CA PHE A 221 -3.14 -2.15 -19.20
C PHE A 221 -3.53 -3.47 -19.86
N VAL A 222 -4.83 -3.64 -20.09
CA VAL A 222 -5.39 -4.71 -20.91
C VAL A 222 -5.88 -4.16 -22.24
N VAL A 223 -5.79 -4.96 -23.31
CA VAL A 223 -6.41 -4.64 -24.60
C VAL A 223 -7.68 -5.48 -24.77
N ILE A 224 -8.82 -4.82 -24.89
CA ILE A 224 -10.13 -5.45 -25.13
C ILE A 224 -10.70 -4.81 -26.39
N ASN A 225 -11.03 -5.61 -27.40
CA ASN A 225 -11.57 -5.12 -28.69
C ASN A 225 -10.72 -4.01 -29.36
N GLY A 226 -9.38 -4.08 -29.20
CA GLY A 226 -8.45 -3.10 -29.77
C GLY A 226 -8.28 -1.81 -28.96
N GLU A 227 -9.01 -1.65 -27.85
CA GLU A 227 -8.91 -0.51 -26.94
C GLU A 227 -8.08 -0.85 -25.70
N LYS A 228 -7.25 0.10 -25.24
CA LYS A 228 -6.47 -0.02 -24.01
C LYS A 228 -7.28 0.43 -22.80
N PHE A 229 -7.40 -0.46 -21.82
CA PHE A 229 -8.00 -0.18 -20.52
C PHE A 229 -6.93 -0.26 -19.44
N PRO A 230 -6.67 0.84 -18.70
CA PRO A 230 -5.69 0.82 -17.61
C PRO A 230 -6.11 -0.18 -16.52
N THR A 231 -5.15 -0.96 -16.02
CA THR A 231 -5.34 -1.94 -14.92
C THR A 231 -4.36 -1.68 -13.77
N ASN A 232 -3.75 -0.49 -13.78
CA ASN A 232 -2.59 -0.12 -13.00
C ASN A 232 -2.90 0.79 -11.80
N VAL A 233 -1.89 0.96 -10.96
CA VAL A 233 -1.96 1.79 -9.74
C VAL A 233 -2.14 3.28 -10.06
N ALA A 234 -1.56 3.77 -11.15
CA ALA A 234 -1.73 5.18 -11.54
C ALA A 234 -3.21 5.51 -11.85
N GLN A 235 -3.96 4.56 -12.41
CA GLN A 235 -5.40 4.70 -12.60
C GLN A 235 -6.15 4.63 -11.26
N LYS A 236 -5.78 3.73 -10.35
CA LYS A 236 -6.39 3.66 -9.01
C LYS A 236 -6.29 4.99 -8.24
N TYR A 237 -5.16 5.71 -8.34
CA TYR A 237 -5.03 7.05 -7.75
C TYR A 237 -5.94 8.09 -8.43
N LYS A 238 -6.17 8.00 -9.75
CA LYS A 238 -7.15 8.88 -10.44
C LYS A 238 -8.58 8.57 -9.98
N ASP A 239 -8.90 7.29 -9.85
CA ASP A 239 -10.24 6.82 -9.51
C ASP A 239 -10.60 7.17 -8.06
N CYS A 240 -9.65 7.11 -7.12
CA CYS A 240 -9.93 7.46 -5.72
C CYS A 240 -10.29 8.94 -5.52
N LEU A 241 -9.81 9.84 -6.38
CA LEU A 241 -10.23 11.25 -6.39
C LEU A 241 -11.73 11.43 -6.66
N ASN A 242 -12.41 10.41 -7.20
CA ASN A 242 -13.86 10.43 -7.46
C ASN A 242 -14.69 9.82 -6.32
N ALA A 243 -14.07 9.32 -5.25
CA ALA A 243 -14.81 8.78 -4.11
C ALA A 243 -15.75 9.85 -3.51
N PRO A 244 -17.04 9.55 -3.30
CA PRO A 244 -18.07 10.57 -3.07
C PRO A 244 -18.09 11.15 -1.65
N ASN A 245 -17.45 10.50 -0.69
CA ASN A 245 -17.37 10.95 0.71
C ASN A 245 -16.09 10.44 1.36
N TYR A 246 -15.72 11.05 2.49
CA TYR A 246 -14.47 10.73 3.18
C TYR A 246 -14.42 9.29 3.69
N THR A 247 -15.54 8.75 4.21
CA THR A 247 -15.57 7.38 4.74
C THR A 247 -15.08 6.36 3.71
N VAL A 248 -15.64 6.35 2.50
CA VAL A 248 -15.25 5.38 1.46
C VAL A 248 -14.03 5.80 0.65
N PHE A 249 -13.65 7.08 0.70
CA PHE A 249 -12.34 7.52 0.20
C PHE A 249 -11.20 7.00 1.09
N SER A 250 -11.40 7.01 2.40
CA SER A 250 -10.30 6.87 3.36
C SER A 250 -9.67 5.48 3.40
N ASN A 251 -10.45 4.40 3.30
CA ASN A 251 -9.96 3.07 3.66
C ASN A 251 -10.64 1.92 2.90
N MET A 252 -9.97 0.76 2.89
CA MET A 252 -10.39 -0.46 2.23
C MET A 252 -11.69 -1.04 2.78
N THR A 253 -11.89 -1.04 4.10
CA THR A 253 -13.05 -1.69 4.75
C THR A 253 -14.35 -0.95 4.42
N SER A 254 -14.35 0.38 4.47
CA SER A 254 -15.49 1.20 4.09
C SER A 254 -15.80 1.09 2.59
N ALA A 255 -14.77 1.16 1.74
CA ALA A 255 -14.96 1.03 0.29
C ALA A 255 -15.46 -0.36 -0.10
N GLN A 256 -14.96 -1.41 0.55
CA GLN A 256 -15.43 -2.78 0.35
C GLN A 256 -16.93 -2.87 0.68
N GLN A 257 -17.36 -2.40 1.86
CA GLN A 257 -18.78 -2.42 2.22
C GLN A 257 -19.62 -1.65 1.18
N TRP A 258 -19.18 -0.47 0.76
CA TRP A 258 -19.88 0.34 -0.25
C TRP A 258 -19.99 -0.37 -1.61
N ASN A 259 -18.94 -1.06 -2.03
CA ASN A 259 -18.93 -1.86 -3.26
C ASN A 259 -19.73 -3.17 -3.11
N ASP A 260 -19.89 -3.66 -1.88
CA ASP A 260 -20.72 -4.80 -1.56
C ASP A 260 -22.22 -4.44 -1.53
N ASP A 261 -22.57 -3.19 -1.20
CA ASP A 261 -23.95 -2.69 -1.03
C ASP A 261 -24.63 -2.17 -2.32
N GLN A 262 -24.14 -2.54 -3.51
CA GLN A 262 -24.52 -1.97 -4.82
C GLN A 262 -25.98 -2.22 -5.30
N LYS A 263 -26.88 -2.66 -4.42
CA LYS A 263 -28.32 -2.69 -4.66
C LYS A 263 -29.03 -1.83 -3.63
N ASN A 264 -29.69 -0.77 -4.09
CA ASN A 264 -30.69 -0.13 -3.26
C ASN A 264 -31.78 -1.19 -2.92
N PRO A 265 -32.40 -1.14 -1.73
CA PRO A 265 -33.46 -2.09 -1.35
C PRO A 265 -34.65 -2.14 -2.34
N ASP A 266 -34.80 -1.10 -3.17
CA ASP A 266 -35.81 -0.96 -4.22
C ASP A 266 -35.38 -1.51 -5.60
N GLY A 267 -34.16 -2.05 -5.71
CA GLY A 267 -33.63 -2.64 -6.94
C GLY A 267 -33.04 -1.64 -7.95
N THR A 268 -32.93 -0.35 -7.60
CA THR A 268 -32.24 0.63 -8.46
C THR A 268 -30.71 0.50 -8.36
N PRO A 269 -29.95 0.89 -9.41
CA PRO A 269 -28.48 0.85 -9.38
C PRO A 269 -27.93 1.66 -8.20
N GLY A 270 -27.01 1.06 -7.45
CA GLY A 270 -26.26 1.75 -6.39
C GLY A 270 -25.38 2.89 -6.93
N PRO A 271 -24.70 3.63 -6.04
CA PRO A 271 -23.90 4.82 -6.38
C PRO A 271 -22.64 4.56 -7.23
N GLY A 272 -22.40 3.32 -7.68
CA GLY A 272 -21.24 2.91 -8.47
C GLY A 272 -20.06 2.46 -7.62
N THR A 273 -19.10 1.78 -8.26
CA THR A 273 -17.87 1.30 -7.61
C THR A 273 -16.95 2.45 -7.21
N VAL A 274 -16.39 2.37 -6.00
CA VAL A 274 -15.41 3.33 -5.48
C VAL A 274 -14.05 2.66 -5.28
N VAL A 275 -12.99 3.45 -5.45
CA VAL A 275 -11.61 3.07 -5.12
C VAL A 275 -11.19 3.93 -3.93
N PRO A 276 -10.79 3.35 -2.77
CA PRO A 276 -10.27 4.13 -1.66
C PRO A 276 -8.82 4.54 -1.92
N LEU A 277 -8.35 5.61 -1.27
CA LEU A 277 -6.96 6.04 -1.24
C LEU A 277 -6.01 4.92 -0.77
N GLU A 278 -6.47 4.09 0.18
CA GLU A 278 -5.67 3.00 0.75
C GLU A 278 -5.36 1.88 -0.27
N SER A 279 -6.15 1.71 -1.35
CA SER A 279 -5.91 0.67 -2.36
C SER A 279 -4.63 0.91 -3.20
N PRO A 280 -4.44 2.07 -3.88
CA PRO A 280 -3.19 2.35 -4.57
C PRO A 280 -2.00 2.45 -3.60
N HIS A 281 -2.21 2.93 -2.36
CA HIS A 281 -1.20 2.89 -1.30
C HIS A 281 -0.69 1.47 -1.03
N ASN A 282 -1.59 0.52 -0.77
CA ASN A 282 -1.23 -0.88 -0.52
C ASN A 282 -0.46 -1.48 -1.71
N SER A 283 -0.82 -1.08 -2.92
CA SER A 283 -0.17 -1.55 -4.14
C SER A 283 1.30 -1.14 -4.20
N ILE A 284 1.63 0.11 -3.86
CA ILE A 284 3.02 0.59 -3.83
C ILE A 284 3.82 -0.06 -2.70
N HIS A 285 3.22 -0.25 -1.53
CA HIS A 285 3.83 -1.02 -0.44
C HIS A 285 4.28 -2.41 -0.90
N LEU A 286 3.38 -3.17 -1.54
CA LEU A 286 3.68 -4.52 -2.00
C LEU A 286 4.68 -4.50 -3.17
N ALA A 287 4.58 -3.55 -4.10
CA ALA A 287 5.50 -3.40 -5.22
C ALA A 287 6.95 -3.12 -4.77
N VAL A 288 7.13 -2.20 -3.83
CA VAL A 288 8.44 -1.88 -3.23
C VAL A 288 8.92 -3.02 -2.32
N GLY A 289 7.99 -3.67 -1.64
CA GLY A 289 8.22 -4.61 -0.54
C GLY A 289 8.32 -6.09 -0.91
N GLY A 290 8.19 -6.48 -2.18
CA GLY A 290 8.46 -7.86 -2.57
C GLY A 290 7.56 -8.51 -3.61
N PHE A 291 6.51 -7.84 -4.07
CA PHE A 291 5.51 -8.43 -4.94
C PHE A 291 5.60 -7.92 -6.36
N GLU A 292 5.41 -8.83 -7.30
CA GLU A 292 5.26 -8.53 -8.71
C GLU A 292 3.80 -8.69 -9.13
N THR A 293 3.30 -7.78 -9.97
CA THR A 293 2.02 -8.03 -10.66
C THR A 293 2.17 -9.20 -11.63
N PRO A 294 1.13 -10.03 -11.79
CA PRO A 294 1.16 -11.08 -12.80
C PRO A 294 1.33 -10.56 -14.23
N LYS A 295 2.05 -11.34 -15.06
CA LYS A 295 2.29 -11.11 -16.50
C LYS A 295 2.04 -12.37 -17.35
N ASP A 296 2.18 -12.27 -18.67
CA ASP A 296 1.91 -13.40 -19.57
C ASP A 296 2.83 -14.61 -19.27
N ASP A 297 4.13 -14.38 -19.12
CA ASP A 297 5.14 -15.37 -18.69
C ASP A 297 5.52 -15.16 -17.21
N TRP A 298 4.52 -15.23 -16.33
CA TRP A 298 4.73 -14.94 -14.91
C TRP A 298 5.53 -16.03 -14.20
N SER A 299 6.72 -15.63 -13.72
CA SER A 299 7.62 -16.40 -12.86
C SER A 299 8.13 -15.44 -11.77
N PRO A 300 7.34 -15.23 -10.70
CA PRO A 300 7.67 -14.27 -9.66
C PRO A 300 8.97 -14.62 -8.93
N ILE A 301 9.68 -13.60 -8.43
CA ILE A 301 10.77 -13.77 -7.48
C ILE A 301 10.19 -14.06 -6.10
N ASP A 302 9.90 -15.33 -5.84
CA ASP A 302 9.41 -15.81 -4.55
C ASP A 302 10.45 -15.56 -3.43
N GLY A 303 9.98 -15.21 -2.23
CA GLY A 303 10.82 -15.04 -1.04
C GLY A 303 11.44 -13.65 -0.85
N ALA A 304 11.13 -12.67 -1.71
CA ALA A 304 11.55 -11.27 -1.52
C ALA A 304 10.74 -10.59 -0.40
N ASN A 305 11.11 -10.80 0.87
CA ASN A 305 10.43 -10.23 2.03
C ASN A 305 11.01 -8.87 2.45
N GLY A 306 10.89 -7.84 1.60
CA GLY A 306 11.35 -6.48 1.89
C GLY A 306 10.48 -5.77 2.94
N ASP A 307 11.05 -4.83 3.70
CA ASP A 307 10.40 -4.22 4.86
C ASP A 307 9.12 -3.42 4.50
N MET A 308 9.07 -2.82 3.31
CA MET A 308 7.87 -2.10 2.82
C MET A 308 6.65 -3.00 2.59
N GLY A 309 6.82 -4.32 2.52
CA GLY A 309 5.76 -5.25 2.11
C GLY A 309 4.85 -5.70 3.25
N GLU A 310 5.17 -5.36 4.49
CA GLU A 310 4.34 -5.57 5.67
C GLU A 310 4.30 -4.34 6.56
N ASN A 311 3.23 -4.20 7.32
CA ASN A 311 3.08 -3.08 8.25
C ASN A 311 4.09 -3.10 9.41
N ASP A 312 4.67 -4.26 9.72
CA ASP A 312 5.51 -4.50 10.89
C ASP A 312 6.77 -3.60 10.92
N THR A 313 7.54 -3.52 9.83
CA THR A 313 8.74 -2.63 9.76
C THR A 313 8.77 -1.68 8.57
N ALA A 314 7.70 -1.55 7.77
CA ALA A 314 7.68 -0.61 6.63
C ALA A 314 8.03 0.83 7.03
N GLY A 315 7.57 1.29 8.20
CA GLY A 315 7.89 2.62 8.73
C GLY A 315 9.38 2.87 9.01
N LEU A 316 10.23 1.84 8.99
CA LEU A 316 11.68 1.95 9.18
C LEU A 316 12.45 2.01 7.86
N ASP A 317 11.80 1.89 6.71
CA ASP A 317 12.39 2.20 5.40
C ASP A 317 12.14 3.68 5.05
N PRO A 318 13.15 4.51 4.74
CA PRO A 318 12.95 5.91 4.39
C PRO A 318 11.92 6.17 3.27
N ILE A 319 11.82 5.30 2.26
CA ILE A 319 10.88 5.51 1.13
C ILE A 319 9.43 5.54 1.59
N PHE A 320 9.12 4.92 2.74
CA PHE A 320 7.81 4.98 3.38
C PHE A 320 7.31 6.43 3.45
N PHE A 321 8.15 7.36 3.89
CA PHE A 321 7.73 8.73 4.12
C PHE A 321 7.57 9.54 2.83
N PHE A 322 8.28 9.17 1.76
CA PHE A 322 8.10 9.80 0.45
C PHE A 322 6.85 9.28 -0.25
N HIS A 323 6.56 7.98 -0.09
CA HIS A 323 5.32 7.35 -0.52
C HIS A 323 4.12 7.95 0.22
N HIS A 324 4.15 7.96 1.55
CA HIS A 324 3.07 8.51 2.37
C HIS A 324 2.89 10.01 2.14
N CYS A 325 3.94 10.77 1.82
CA CYS A 325 3.82 12.16 1.44
C CYS A 325 3.06 12.35 0.11
N HIS A 326 3.18 11.40 -0.83
CA HIS A 326 2.34 11.35 -2.05
C HIS A 326 0.89 11.00 -1.71
N VAL A 327 0.67 10.01 -0.85
CA VAL A 327 -0.66 9.63 -0.38
C VAL A 327 -1.37 10.80 0.31
N ASP A 328 -0.66 11.55 1.16
CA ASP A 328 -1.16 12.76 1.81
C ASP A 328 -1.45 13.89 0.81
N ARG A 329 -0.63 14.02 -0.23
CA ARG A 329 -0.90 14.93 -1.35
C ARG A 329 -2.19 14.54 -2.08
N VAL A 330 -2.40 13.27 -2.40
CA VAL A 330 -3.64 12.80 -3.05
C VAL A 330 -4.85 13.01 -2.13
N PHE A 331 -4.70 12.83 -0.82
CA PHE A 331 -5.73 13.21 0.16
C PHE A 331 -6.07 14.71 0.07
N TRP A 332 -5.06 15.58 0.04
CA TRP A 332 -5.29 17.02 -0.15
C TRP A 332 -5.97 17.34 -1.49
N LEU A 333 -5.59 16.66 -2.59
CA LEU A 333 -6.26 16.83 -3.89
C LEU A 333 -7.72 16.41 -3.86
N TRP A 334 -8.04 15.30 -3.20
CA TRP A 334 -9.42 14.86 -3.00
C TRP A 334 -10.20 15.89 -2.17
N GLN A 335 -9.62 16.40 -1.08
CA GLN A 335 -10.25 17.46 -0.27
C GLN A 335 -10.54 18.71 -1.10
N LYS A 336 -9.60 19.18 -1.93
CA LYS A 336 -9.81 20.31 -2.85
C LYS A 336 -10.93 20.01 -3.85
N LYS A 337 -10.91 18.83 -4.48
CA LYS A 337 -11.85 18.44 -5.54
C LYS A 337 -13.28 18.27 -5.03
N GLN A 338 -13.45 17.76 -3.83
CA GLN A 338 -14.76 17.43 -3.24
C GLN A 338 -15.27 18.52 -2.27
N GLY A 339 -14.50 19.58 -2.01
CA GLY A 339 -14.90 20.67 -1.11
C GLY A 339 -14.73 20.37 0.38
N PHE A 340 -13.85 19.44 0.73
CA PHE A 340 -13.56 18.98 2.10
C PHE A 340 -12.24 19.53 2.67
N THR A 341 -11.78 20.70 2.22
CA THR A 341 -10.53 21.30 2.74
C THR A 341 -10.66 21.77 4.19
N ASP A 342 -11.88 21.99 4.67
CA ASP A 342 -12.16 22.68 5.94
C ASP A 342 -13.02 21.86 6.91
N HIS A 343 -13.53 20.72 6.46
CA HIS A 343 -14.31 19.76 7.25
C HIS A 343 -14.18 18.38 6.61
N LEU A 344 -14.46 17.32 7.38
CA LEU A 344 -14.63 15.96 6.91
C LEU A 344 -15.93 15.41 7.49
N GLU A 345 -16.57 14.50 6.76
CA GLU A 345 -17.79 13.83 7.22
C GLU A 345 -17.58 12.33 7.28
N VAL A 346 -17.93 11.72 8.41
CA VAL A 346 -17.83 10.27 8.62
C VAL A 346 -19.24 9.71 8.76
N ILE A 347 -19.55 8.68 7.98
CA ILE A 347 -20.78 7.89 8.15
C ILE A 347 -20.64 7.10 9.47
N GLY A 348 -21.36 7.53 10.50
CA GLY A 348 -21.28 6.91 11.82
C GLY A 348 -21.67 5.42 11.77
N GLN A 349 -20.92 4.60 12.49
CA GLN A 349 -21.13 3.15 12.61
C GLN A 349 -21.02 2.36 11.29
N TYR A 350 -20.45 2.95 10.25
CA TYR A 350 -20.16 2.27 9.00
C TYR A 350 -18.92 1.37 9.15
N PRO A 351 -18.79 0.24 8.43
CA PRO A 351 -17.55 -0.55 8.44
C PRO A 351 -16.34 0.32 8.10
N GLY A 352 -15.25 0.14 8.85
CA GLY A 352 -14.09 1.04 8.86
C GLY A 352 -14.17 2.15 9.92
N THR A 353 -15.23 2.22 10.72
CA THR A 353 -15.36 3.16 11.85
C THR A 353 -15.26 2.47 13.21
N ASN A 354 -14.83 1.21 13.28
CA ASN A 354 -14.68 0.50 14.54
C ASN A 354 -13.22 0.05 14.77
N SER A 355 -12.73 0.12 16.01
CA SER A 355 -11.38 -0.33 16.36
C SER A 355 -11.18 -1.83 16.19
N ALA A 356 -12.23 -2.62 16.08
CA ALA A 356 -12.17 -4.04 15.74
C ALA A 356 -11.97 -4.31 14.23
N ASP A 357 -12.14 -3.29 13.38
CA ASP A 357 -12.05 -3.45 11.94
C ASP A 357 -10.60 -3.72 11.48
N ASN A 358 -10.49 -4.51 10.41
CA ASN A 358 -9.27 -4.81 9.69
C ASN A 358 -8.08 -5.21 10.60
N GLN A 359 -7.15 -4.31 10.91
CA GLN A 359 -5.95 -4.63 11.68
C GLN A 359 -6.23 -4.85 13.18
N GLY A 360 -7.41 -4.43 13.66
CA GLY A 360 -7.77 -4.45 15.07
C GLY A 360 -7.26 -3.23 15.86
N PRO A 361 -7.50 -3.22 17.19
CA PRO A 361 -7.27 -2.04 18.00
C PRO A 361 -5.77 -1.75 18.18
N THR A 362 -5.42 -0.46 18.06
CA THR A 362 -4.07 0.09 18.30
C THR A 362 -3.81 0.28 19.81
N PRO A 363 -2.55 0.45 20.24
CA PRO A 363 -2.23 0.68 21.65
C PRO A 363 -2.98 1.89 22.21
N GLY A 364 -3.67 1.70 23.34
CA GLY A 364 -4.46 2.75 23.99
C GLY A 364 -5.93 2.79 23.58
N VAL A 365 -6.32 2.10 22.49
CA VAL A 365 -7.71 2.03 22.03
C VAL A 365 -8.35 0.72 22.48
N ALA A 366 -9.49 0.79 23.15
CA ALA A 366 -10.22 -0.41 23.56
C ALA A 366 -10.84 -1.12 22.33
N PRO A 367 -10.94 -2.46 22.33
CA PRO A 367 -11.69 -3.19 21.30
C PRO A 367 -13.14 -2.71 21.20
N ASN A 368 -13.72 -2.80 20.00
CA ASN A 368 -15.12 -2.40 19.72
C ASN A 368 -15.43 -0.91 19.95
N THR A 369 -14.43 -0.04 19.91
CA THR A 369 -14.59 1.41 20.05
C THR A 369 -14.94 2.02 18.70
N TRP A 370 -15.99 2.85 18.66
CA TRP A 370 -16.30 3.64 17.47
C TRP A 370 -15.28 4.76 17.29
N LEU A 371 -14.59 4.73 16.16
CA LEU A 371 -13.61 5.71 15.71
C LEU A 371 -14.34 6.90 15.07
N THR A 372 -13.92 8.10 15.42
CA THR A 372 -14.49 9.37 14.95
C THR A 372 -13.36 10.35 14.64
N LEU A 373 -13.70 11.54 14.13
CA LEU A 373 -12.70 12.59 13.89
C LEU A 373 -12.05 13.10 15.19
N ASP A 374 -12.69 12.89 16.35
CA ASP A 374 -12.18 13.26 17.67
C ASP A 374 -11.35 12.15 18.33
N THR A 375 -11.22 10.99 17.68
CA THR A 375 -10.37 9.91 18.20
C THR A 375 -8.90 10.36 18.22
N PRO A 376 -8.18 10.14 19.33
CA PRO A 376 -6.75 10.43 19.41
C PRO A 376 -5.95 9.74 18.30
N LEU A 377 -5.11 10.51 17.62
CA LEU A 377 -4.11 10.03 16.67
C LEU A 377 -2.82 9.73 17.44
N ASP A 378 -2.87 8.74 18.32
CA ASP A 378 -1.70 8.35 19.13
C ASP A 378 -0.50 7.97 18.25
N PRO A 379 0.75 8.24 18.68
CA PRO A 379 1.14 8.85 19.95
C PRO A 379 1.27 10.39 19.86
N PHE A 380 0.70 11.01 18.82
CA PHE A 380 0.98 12.42 18.50
C PHE A 380 0.28 13.36 19.47
N LYS A 381 1.05 14.28 20.06
CA LYS A 381 0.55 15.27 21.02
C LYS A 381 1.00 16.68 20.66
N HIS A 382 0.15 17.65 20.95
CA HIS A 382 0.47 19.07 20.98
C HIS A 382 1.50 19.35 22.10
N GLU A 383 2.11 20.52 22.08
CA GLU A 383 3.12 20.92 23.09
C GLU A 383 2.56 20.92 24.53
N ASP A 384 1.27 21.21 24.69
CA ASP A 384 0.55 21.18 25.96
C ASP A 384 0.20 19.76 26.45
N GLY A 385 0.52 18.73 25.66
CA GLY A 385 0.25 17.33 25.95
C GLY A 385 -1.13 16.82 25.49
N ARG A 386 -1.99 17.67 24.92
CA ARG A 386 -3.26 17.24 24.32
C ARG A 386 -2.99 16.33 23.12
N PRO A 387 -3.70 15.20 22.95
CA PRO A 387 -3.55 14.38 21.75
C PRO A 387 -4.01 15.14 20.50
N TYR A 388 -3.30 14.94 19.39
CA TYR A 388 -3.83 15.31 18.08
C TYR A 388 -5.04 14.43 17.74
N THR A 389 -5.96 14.99 16.99
CA THR A 389 -7.14 14.32 16.44
C THR A 389 -7.21 14.60 14.93
N SER A 390 -8.12 13.94 14.21
CA SER A 390 -8.33 14.25 12.79
C SER A 390 -8.76 15.71 12.58
N GLN A 391 -9.48 16.30 13.55
CA GLN A 391 -9.91 17.70 13.50
C GLN A 391 -8.73 18.68 13.47
N ASP A 392 -7.56 18.32 14.01
CA ASP A 392 -6.39 19.19 14.06
C ASP A 392 -5.61 19.22 12.72
N CYS A 393 -5.93 18.34 11.76
CA CYS A 393 -5.14 18.15 10.54
C CYS A 393 -5.97 18.09 9.23
N ILE A 394 -7.20 18.60 9.25
CA ILE A 394 -8.06 18.65 8.06
C ILE A 394 -7.47 19.62 7.02
N ASN A 395 -7.22 20.87 7.41
CA ASN A 395 -6.67 21.88 6.53
C ASN A 395 -5.16 22.03 6.73
N ILE A 396 -4.37 21.48 5.80
CA ILE A 396 -2.90 21.49 5.90
C ILE A 396 -2.31 22.91 5.88
N GLU A 397 -2.97 23.85 5.20
CA GLU A 397 -2.46 25.22 5.03
C GLU A 397 -2.69 26.05 6.29
N ARG A 398 -3.92 26.04 6.81
CA ARG A 398 -4.32 26.85 7.97
C ARG A 398 -3.93 26.24 9.30
N GLN A 399 -3.93 24.91 9.42
CA GLN A 399 -3.66 24.22 10.69
C GLN A 399 -2.21 23.75 10.80
N LEU A 400 -1.58 23.34 9.69
CA LEU A 400 -0.24 22.72 9.68
C LEU A 400 0.84 23.58 8.98
N GLY A 401 0.45 24.69 8.35
CA GLY A 401 1.36 25.67 7.77
C GLY A 401 2.17 25.15 6.58
N PHE A 402 1.64 24.19 5.82
CA PHE A 402 2.25 23.71 4.57
C PHE A 402 1.22 23.48 3.46
N THR A 403 1.70 23.45 2.22
CA THR A 403 0.96 23.05 1.02
C THR A 403 1.87 22.21 0.11
N TYR A 404 1.36 21.81 -1.05
CA TYR A 404 2.09 21.00 -2.03
C TYR A 404 2.44 21.81 -3.28
N SER A 405 3.60 21.53 -3.90
CA SER A 405 3.88 22.01 -5.26
C SER A 405 2.93 21.37 -6.26
N GLN A 406 2.86 21.98 -7.45
CA GLN A 406 2.12 21.40 -8.57
C GLN A 406 2.78 20.09 -9.00
N GLY A 407 1.97 19.07 -9.26
CA GLY A 407 2.44 17.77 -9.73
C GLY A 407 1.37 17.05 -10.55
N SER A 408 1.52 15.73 -10.69
CA SER A 408 0.52 14.86 -11.30
C SER A 408 -0.86 15.05 -10.67
N LEU A 409 -1.92 14.68 -11.42
CA LEU A 409 -3.33 14.70 -10.98
C LEU A 409 -3.97 16.07 -10.70
N GLU A 410 -3.22 17.19 -10.61
CA GLU A 410 -3.80 18.53 -10.35
C GLU A 410 -4.86 18.93 -11.39
N GLY A 411 -4.64 18.59 -12.67
CA GLY A 411 -5.60 18.86 -13.74
C GLY A 411 -6.97 18.17 -13.56
N LEU A 412 -7.06 17.15 -12.70
CA LEU A 412 -8.32 16.49 -12.35
C LEU A 412 -9.11 17.22 -11.26
N VAL A 413 -8.50 18.20 -10.59
CA VAL A 413 -9.09 19.04 -9.55
C VAL A 413 -9.65 20.34 -10.16
N GLU A 414 -8.99 20.88 -11.19
CA GLU A 414 -9.30 22.20 -11.79
C GLU A 414 -10.46 22.18 -12.82
N GLY A 415 -11.11 21.04 -13.05
CA GLY A 415 -12.25 20.90 -13.97
C GLY A 415 -13.58 20.74 -13.23
N SER A 416 -14.58 21.56 -13.56
CA SER A 416 -15.96 21.41 -13.08
C SER A 416 -16.41 19.94 -13.17
N HIS A 417 -17.15 19.44 -12.18
CA HIS A 417 -17.66 18.05 -12.07
C HIS A 417 -18.24 17.47 -13.38
N ALA A 418 -18.63 18.31 -14.34
CA ALA A 418 -19.15 17.95 -15.65
C ALA A 418 -18.12 17.43 -16.68
N ALA A 419 -16.82 17.71 -16.55
CA ALA A 419 -15.79 17.28 -17.51
C ALA A 419 -15.25 15.87 -17.21
N ALA A 420 -14.98 15.56 -15.94
CA ALA A 420 -14.56 14.21 -15.51
C ALA A 420 -15.65 13.15 -15.73
N ALA A 421 -16.93 13.55 -15.60
CA ALA A 421 -18.08 12.69 -15.92
C ALA A 421 -18.31 12.51 -17.44
N LYS A 422 -17.64 13.30 -18.30
CA LYS A 422 -17.75 13.19 -19.76
C LYS A 422 -16.70 12.26 -20.38
N GLU A 423 -15.53 12.08 -19.78
CA GLU A 423 -14.54 11.08 -20.24
C GLU A 423 -14.88 9.65 -19.81
N THR A 424 -15.63 9.47 -18.72
CA THR A 424 -16.13 8.17 -18.25
C THR A 424 -17.51 7.80 -18.80
N LYS A 425 -18.24 8.74 -19.42
CA LYS A 425 -19.54 8.49 -20.04
C LYS A 425 -19.38 7.62 -21.29
N GLY A 426 -19.42 6.31 -21.06
CA GLY A 426 -19.65 5.31 -22.10
C GLY A 426 -18.85 4.02 -21.97
N ARG A 427 -17.90 3.89 -21.02
CA ARG A 427 -16.94 2.78 -21.08
C ARG A 427 -16.92 1.79 -19.93
N VAL A 428 -17.38 2.09 -18.72
CA VAL A 428 -17.42 1.12 -17.61
C VAL A 428 -18.82 1.15 -16.99
N THR A 429 -19.58 0.06 -17.12
CA THR A 429 -20.96 -0.04 -16.58
C THR A 429 -21.15 -1.22 -15.65
N GLY A 430 -20.09 -1.97 -15.33
CA GLY A 430 -20.13 -3.06 -14.37
C GLY A 430 -18.75 -3.37 -13.82
N ALA A 431 -18.70 -4.23 -12.82
CA ALA A 431 -17.45 -4.65 -12.19
C ALA A 431 -17.40 -6.16 -11.93
N LEU A 432 -16.19 -6.70 -11.97
CA LEU A 432 -15.88 -8.04 -11.51
C LEU A 432 -15.62 -8.00 -10.01
N HIS A 433 -16.46 -8.66 -9.23
CA HIS A 433 -16.28 -8.75 -7.79
C HIS A 433 -15.73 -10.12 -7.40
N VAL A 434 -14.62 -10.12 -6.69
CA VAL A 434 -13.98 -11.31 -6.14
C VAL A 434 -14.24 -11.36 -4.64
N THR A 435 -14.97 -12.37 -4.17
CA THR A 435 -15.37 -12.53 -2.75
C THR A 435 -14.92 -13.88 -2.17
N GLY A 436 -15.04 -14.05 -0.84
CA GLY A 436 -14.73 -15.31 -0.15
C GLY A 436 -13.26 -15.55 0.19
N VAL A 437 -12.40 -14.54 0.01
CA VAL A 437 -10.98 -14.61 0.35
C VAL A 437 -10.81 -14.34 1.85
N ASN A 438 -10.53 -15.40 2.62
CA ASN A 438 -10.31 -15.29 4.06
C ASN A 438 -8.84 -14.98 4.37
N ARG A 439 -8.57 -13.74 4.80
CA ARG A 439 -7.21 -13.26 5.09
C ARG A 439 -6.56 -13.92 6.30
N ALA A 440 -7.32 -14.45 7.26
CA ALA A 440 -6.75 -15.19 8.39
C ALA A 440 -6.07 -16.51 7.98
N ARG A 441 -6.28 -16.98 6.75
CA ARG A 441 -5.63 -18.18 6.21
C ARG A 441 -4.42 -17.88 5.35
N ILE A 442 -4.07 -16.59 5.20
CA ILE A 442 -3.00 -16.14 4.34
C ILE A 442 -1.95 -15.46 5.21
N ARG A 443 -0.71 -15.94 5.06
CA ARG A 443 0.45 -15.39 5.76
C ARG A 443 0.87 -14.08 5.10
N GLY A 444 1.00 -13.03 5.92
CA GLY A 444 1.48 -11.73 5.47
C GLY A 444 0.58 -11.08 4.42
N SER A 445 1.16 -10.14 3.70
CA SER A 445 0.51 -9.49 2.57
C SER A 445 0.30 -10.45 1.39
N PHE A 446 -0.66 -10.16 0.53
CA PHE A 446 -0.94 -10.95 -0.66
C PHE A 446 -1.66 -10.16 -1.74
N LEU A 447 -1.74 -10.74 -2.94
CA LEU A 447 -2.41 -10.20 -4.10
C LEU A 447 -3.65 -11.00 -4.43
N ILE A 448 -4.71 -10.31 -4.85
CA ILE A 448 -5.85 -10.89 -5.56
C ILE A 448 -5.81 -10.32 -6.97
N SER A 449 -5.59 -11.16 -7.98
CA SER A 449 -5.50 -10.73 -9.38
C SER A 449 -6.60 -11.36 -10.21
N ALA A 450 -7.27 -10.55 -11.04
CA ALA A 450 -8.30 -11.01 -11.97
C ALA A 450 -7.76 -11.10 -13.39
N PHE A 451 -8.24 -12.10 -14.13
CA PHE A 451 -7.84 -12.35 -15.51
C PHE A 451 -9.05 -12.65 -16.39
N ALA A 452 -8.91 -12.35 -17.68
CA ALA A 452 -9.79 -12.81 -18.75
C ALA A 452 -8.97 -13.58 -19.80
N VAL A 453 -9.58 -14.57 -20.44
CA VAL A 453 -9.04 -15.20 -21.66
C VAL A 453 -9.74 -14.57 -22.85
N ILE A 454 -9.01 -13.76 -23.62
CA ILE A 454 -9.51 -13.03 -24.80
C ILE A 454 -8.68 -13.47 -26.00
N ASP A 455 -9.33 -13.94 -27.06
CA ASP A 455 -8.70 -14.48 -28.27
C ASP A 455 -7.65 -15.58 -27.98
N GLY A 456 -7.94 -16.42 -26.98
CA GLY A 456 -7.04 -17.50 -26.54
C GLY A 456 -5.82 -17.04 -25.76
N LYS A 457 -5.70 -15.74 -25.44
CA LYS A 457 -4.62 -15.17 -24.62
C LYS A 457 -5.15 -14.74 -23.26
N ARG A 458 -4.37 -15.04 -22.21
CA ARG A 458 -4.64 -14.50 -20.88
C ARG A 458 -4.38 -13.00 -20.89
N GLN A 459 -5.27 -12.26 -20.25
CA GLN A 459 -5.21 -10.82 -20.09
C GLN A 459 -5.39 -10.51 -18.60
N HIS A 460 -4.49 -9.71 -18.03
CA HIS A 460 -4.54 -9.31 -16.63
C HIS A 460 -5.45 -8.09 -16.46
N LEU A 461 -6.59 -8.28 -15.78
CA LEU A 461 -7.63 -7.26 -15.60
C LEU A 461 -7.34 -6.31 -14.43
N GLY A 462 -6.39 -6.66 -13.58
CA GLY A 462 -5.96 -5.84 -12.46
C GLY A 462 -5.61 -6.66 -11.22
N THR A 463 -4.91 -6.01 -10.31
CA THR A 463 -4.49 -6.56 -9.02
C THR A 463 -5.01 -5.71 -7.87
N GLU A 464 -5.59 -6.35 -6.87
CA GLU A 464 -5.84 -5.76 -5.56
C GLU A 464 -4.77 -6.24 -4.57
N ALA A 465 -4.11 -5.27 -3.94
CA ALA A 465 -3.06 -5.51 -2.96
C ALA A 465 -3.66 -5.48 -1.56
N VAL A 466 -3.53 -6.60 -0.84
CA VAL A 466 -3.93 -6.69 0.56
C VAL A 466 -2.67 -6.54 1.40
N LEU A 467 -2.40 -5.29 1.80
CA LEU A 467 -1.35 -4.98 2.78
C LEU A 467 -1.81 -5.47 4.14
N SER A 468 -1.01 -6.35 4.73
CA SER A 468 -1.34 -7.04 5.97
C SER A 468 -0.11 -7.07 6.88
N ARG A 469 -0.28 -7.73 8.01
CA ARG A 469 0.78 -8.22 8.88
C ARG A 469 0.90 -9.73 8.73
N TRP A 470 2.00 -10.29 9.23
CA TRP A 470 2.30 -11.71 9.09
C TRP A 470 1.21 -12.65 9.61
N ASN A 471 0.64 -12.35 10.78
CA ASN A 471 -0.33 -13.21 11.46
C ASN A 471 -1.66 -12.49 11.75
N VAL A 472 -2.72 -12.86 11.02
CA VAL A 472 -4.09 -12.34 11.26
C VAL A 472 -4.97 -13.38 11.98
N GLN A 473 -4.61 -14.67 11.94
CA GLN A 473 -5.44 -15.75 12.47
C GLN A 473 -5.70 -15.64 13.97
N GLY A 474 -4.68 -15.24 14.74
CA GLY A 474 -4.80 -15.05 16.18
C GLY A 474 -5.52 -13.79 16.61
N CYS A 475 -5.90 -12.88 15.70
CA CYS A 475 -6.60 -11.65 16.08
C CYS A 475 -8.08 -11.92 16.40
N ALA A 476 -8.40 -12.32 17.63
CA ALA A 476 -9.77 -12.53 18.11
C ALA A 476 -10.69 -11.33 17.84
N ASN A 477 -10.16 -10.11 17.99
CA ASN A 477 -10.92 -8.88 17.78
C ASN A 477 -11.14 -8.54 16.30
N CYS A 478 -10.34 -9.08 15.38
CA CYS A 478 -10.47 -8.88 13.94
C CYS A 478 -11.36 -9.95 13.27
N GLN A 479 -11.82 -10.96 14.02
CA GLN A 479 -12.49 -12.13 13.45
C GLN A 479 -13.87 -11.84 12.83
N THR A 480 -14.48 -10.70 13.17
CA THR A 480 -15.76 -10.26 12.64
C THR A 480 -15.70 -9.82 11.17
N HIS A 481 -14.50 -9.50 10.64
CA HIS A 481 -14.27 -9.07 9.25
C HIS A 481 -12.97 -9.67 8.67
N LEU A 482 -12.91 -10.99 8.55
CA LEU A 482 -11.77 -11.72 7.95
C LEU A 482 -11.90 -11.95 6.44
N GLU A 483 -13.06 -11.68 5.87
CA GLU A 483 -13.23 -11.72 4.43
C GLU A 483 -12.77 -10.41 3.82
N THR A 484 -11.87 -10.51 2.85
CA THR A 484 -11.52 -9.40 1.96
C THR A 484 -12.08 -9.68 0.57
N SER A 485 -12.44 -8.63 -0.15
CA SER A 485 -12.90 -8.71 -1.52
C SER A 485 -12.07 -7.77 -2.41
N ALA A 486 -12.11 -8.04 -3.71
CA ALA A 486 -11.47 -7.19 -4.71
C ALA A 486 -12.50 -6.87 -5.80
N THR A 487 -12.54 -5.62 -6.22
CA THR A 487 -13.44 -5.15 -7.27
C THR A 487 -12.65 -4.63 -8.45
N PHE A 488 -12.87 -5.18 -9.64
CA PHE A 488 -12.18 -4.80 -10.86
C PHE A 488 -13.18 -4.20 -11.85
N PRO A 489 -13.06 -2.90 -12.19
CA PRO A 489 -13.91 -2.26 -13.19
C PRO A 489 -13.83 -2.98 -14.54
N LEU A 490 -14.97 -3.19 -15.22
CA LEU A 490 -15.03 -3.81 -16.53
C LEU A 490 -15.59 -2.87 -17.59
N PRO A 491 -15.10 -2.97 -18.85
CA PRO A 491 -15.72 -2.27 -19.96
C PRO A 491 -17.21 -2.60 -20.11
N ALA A 492 -18.03 -1.63 -20.52
CA ALA A 492 -19.48 -1.74 -20.56
C ALA A 492 -19.99 -2.87 -21.47
N ASP A 493 -19.36 -3.02 -22.63
CA ASP A 493 -19.61 -4.09 -23.59
C ASP A 493 -19.25 -5.46 -23.02
N LEU A 494 -18.14 -5.57 -22.28
CA LEU A 494 -17.74 -6.79 -21.61
C LEU A 494 -18.67 -7.14 -20.43
N ALA A 495 -19.06 -6.13 -19.65
CA ALA A 495 -19.98 -6.28 -18.52
C ALA A 495 -21.36 -6.80 -18.96
N ALA A 496 -21.91 -6.22 -20.03
CA ALA A 496 -23.21 -6.60 -20.58
C ALA A 496 -23.24 -8.03 -21.18
N ALA A 497 -22.09 -8.54 -21.60
CA ALA A 497 -21.95 -9.85 -22.23
C ALA A 497 -21.80 -11.01 -21.22
N LEU A 498 -21.64 -10.73 -19.93
CA LEU A 498 -21.37 -11.73 -18.91
C LEU A 498 -22.57 -12.65 -18.61
N THR A 499 -22.30 -13.96 -18.56
CA THR A 499 -23.26 -14.99 -18.17
C THR A 499 -22.60 -15.99 -17.21
N PRO A 500 -23.32 -16.53 -16.21
CA PRO A 500 -22.82 -17.64 -15.41
C PRO A 500 -22.53 -18.86 -16.29
N ALA A 501 -21.38 -19.52 -16.11
CA ALA A 501 -21.09 -20.77 -16.81
C ALA A 501 -22.05 -21.88 -16.32
N ALA A 502 -22.53 -22.73 -17.24
CA ALA A 502 -23.46 -23.81 -16.89
C ALA A 502 -22.80 -24.88 -15.98
N ALA A 503 -23.46 -25.17 -14.86
CA ALA A 503 -23.22 -26.20 -13.86
C ALA A 503 -21.89 -26.17 -13.06
N GLY A 504 -21.98 -25.73 -11.79
CA GLY A 504 -21.09 -26.19 -10.70
C GLY A 504 -19.72 -25.51 -10.53
N THR A 505 -19.42 -24.40 -11.21
CA THR A 505 -18.07 -23.78 -11.19
C THR A 505 -18.05 -22.35 -10.62
N HIS A 506 -16.93 -21.98 -9.98
CA HIS A 506 -16.62 -20.65 -9.44
C HIS A 506 -16.14 -19.66 -10.53
N ALA A 507 -16.53 -19.85 -11.80
CA ALA A 507 -16.02 -19.12 -12.95
C ALA A 507 -17.14 -18.40 -13.73
N LEU A 508 -16.84 -17.25 -14.31
CA LEU A 508 -17.75 -16.48 -15.18
C LEU A 508 -17.33 -16.59 -16.65
N THR A 509 -18.29 -16.49 -17.57
CA THR A 509 -18.03 -16.43 -19.02
C THR A 509 -18.82 -15.30 -19.66
N ALA A 510 -18.17 -14.39 -20.39
CA ALA A 510 -18.85 -13.43 -21.26
C ALA A 510 -18.95 -13.95 -22.70
N VAL A 511 -20.10 -13.80 -23.34
CA VAL A 511 -20.32 -14.18 -24.75
C VAL A 511 -20.26 -12.93 -25.61
N THR A 512 -19.20 -12.78 -26.40
CA THR A 512 -19.00 -11.62 -27.28
C THR A 512 -19.11 -12.04 -28.76
N PRO A 513 -19.29 -11.09 -29.71
CA PRO A 513 -19.25 -11.40 -31.14
C PRO A 513 -17.92 -12.04 -31.60
N ALA A 514 -16.82 -11.82 -30.87
CA ALA A 514 -15.50 -12.40 -31.14
C ALA A 514 -15.31 -13.80 -30.50
N GLY A 515 -16.22 -14.23 -29.62
CA GLY A 515 -16.16 -15.52 -28.92
C GLY A 515 -16.43 -15.42 -27.42
N ASN A 516 -16.27 -16.55 -26.72
CA ASN A 516 -16.45 -16.65 -25.28
C ASN A 516 -15.19 -16.17 -24.54
N ILE A 517 -15.34 -15.21 -23.62
CA ILE A 517 -14.30 -14.73 -22.71
C ILE A 517 -14.50 -15.40 -21.36
N GLN A 518 -13.49 -16.12 -20.86
CA GLN A 518 -13.55 -16.78 -19.56
C GLN A 518 -12.75 -16.00 -18.52
N PHE A 519 -13.31 -15.86 -17.32
CA PHE A 519 -12.68 -15.12 -16.23
C PHE A 519 -12.07 -16.06 -15.20
N GLY A 520 -10.96 -15.64 -14.60
CA GLY A 520 -10.28 -16.36 -13.54
C GLY A 520 -9.64 -15.42 -12.53
N VAL A 521 -9.29 -15.98 -11.38
CA VAL A 521 -8.67 -15.30 -10.25
C VAL A 521 -7.43 -16.07 -9.82
N VAL A 522 -6.40 -15.34 -9.44
CA VAL A 522 -5.23 -15.86 -8.75
C VAL A 522 -5.06 -15.12 -7.43
N VAL A 523 -4.85 -15.88 -6.35
CA VAL A 523 -4.41 -15.34 -5.05
C VAL A 523 -2.93 -15.70 -4.88
N HIS A 524 -2.08 -14.69 -4.69
CA HIS A 524 -0.63 -14.85 -4.60
C HIS A 524 -0.11 -14.27 -3.29
N GLY A 525 0.44 -15.13 -2.43
CA GLY A 525 1.03 -14.74 -1.15
C GLY A 525 2.55 -14.77 -1.18
N ARG A 526 3.17 -14.64 -0.01
CA ARG A 526 4.63 -14.63 0.17
C ARG A 526 5.34 -15.91 -0.29
N ASP A 527 4.66 -17.05 -0.17
CA ASP A 527 5.19 -18.37 -0.51
C ASP A 527 4.73 -18.85 -1.91
N GLY A 528 4.21 -17.95 -2.74
CA GLY A 528 3.77 -18.23 -4.11
C GLY A 528 2.24 -18.23 -4.28
N VAL A 529 1.76 -18.92 -5.32
CA VAL A 529 0.32 -18.97 -5.66
C VAL A 529 -0.45 -19.84 -4.66
N LEU A 530 -1.41 -19.23 -3.96
CA LEU A 530 -2.23 -19.87 -2.94
C LEU A 530 -3.57 -20.39 -3.48
N PHE A 531 -4.08 -19.77 -4.53
CA PHE A 531 -5.30 -20.18 -5.22
C PHE A 531 -5.23 -19.76 -6.69
N SER A 532 -5.74 -20.60 -7.59
CA SER A 532 -5.94 -20.27 -8.99
C SER A 532 -7.13 -21.05 -9.54
N ASN A 533 -8.01 -20.38 -10.27
CA ASN A 533 -9.07 -21.02 -11.07
C ASN A 533 -9.01 -20.57 -12.54
N LEU A 534 -7.80 -20.30 -13.04
CA LEU A 534 -7.59 -19.90 -14.43
C LEU A 534 -8.14 -20.97 -15.40
N PRO A 535 -8.76 -20.57 -16.52
CA PRO A 535 -9.31 -21.53 -17.49
C PRO A 535 -8.25 -22.38 -18.22
N SER A 536 -8.66 -23.58 -18.66
CA SER A 536 -7.80 -24.57 -19.34
C SER A 536 -7.16 -24.05 -20.63
N GLY A 537 -5.89 -24.38 -20.89
CA GLY A 537 -5.16 -24.00 -22.11
C GLY A 537 -4.29 -22.75 -21.98
N VAL A 538 -4.28 -22.12 -20.81
CA VAL A 538 -3.39 -21.03 -20.44
C VAL A 538 -2.19 -21.59 -19.68
N PRO A 539 -0.93 -21.13 -19.93
CA PRO A 539 0.23 -21.57 -19.15
C PRO A 539 0.00 -21.37 -17.65
N GLU A 540 0.17 -22.44 -16.87
CA GLU A 540 0.18 -22.38 -15.41
C GLU A 540 1.24 -21.39 -14.92
N VAL A 541 0.94 -20.73 -13.80
CA VAL A 541 1.93 -19.90 -13.11
C VAL A 541 3.08 -20.79 -12.67
N LYS A 542 4.27 -20.58 -13.21
CA LYS A 542 5.46 -21.35 -12.84
C LYS A 542 6.02 -20.76 -11.54
N SER A 543 5.70 -21.35 -10.39
CA SER A 543 6.42 -21.02 -9.15
C SER A 543 7.83 -21.58 -9.20
N THR A 544 8.85 -20.79 -8.88
CA THR A 544 10.26 -21.25 -8.90
C THR A 544 10.73 -21.80 -7.55
N GLY A 545 9.88 -21.78 -6.52
CA GLY A 545 10.17 -22.30 -5.19
C GLY A 545 10.53 -23.80 -5.19
N LYS A 546 11.63 -24.14 -4.49
CA LYS A 546 12.14 -25.52 -4.26
C LYS A 546 11.19 -26.47 -3.51
N LEU A 547 9.93 -26.09 -3.26
CA LEU A 547 8.87 -26.99 -2.82
C LEU A 547 8.11 -27.66 -4.00
N ALA A 548 8.40 -27.26 -5.25
CA ALA A 548 7.82 -27.82 -6.47
C ALA A 548 8.15 -29.30 -6.77
N ALA A 549 8.88 -30.00 -5.89
CA ALA A 549 9.20 -31.43 -6.04
C ALA A 549 8.65 -32.32 -4.91
N ALA A 550 7.89 -31.78 -3.97
CA ALA A 550 6.88 -32.58 -3.30
C ALA A 550 5.63 -32.46 -4.18
N SER A 551 5.23 -33.58 -4.78
CA SER A 551 3.92 -33.80 -5.38
C SER A 551 2.86 -32.83 -4.88
N VAL A 552 2.04 -32.32 -5.78
CA VAL A 552 0.64 -31.93 -5.49
C VAL A 552 -0.05 -33.17 -4.89
N SER A 553 0.28 -33.53 -3.65
CA SER A 553 -0.32 -34.62 -2.88
C SER A 553 -0.97 -33.99 -1.66
N GLN A 554 -2.30 -33.97 -1.72
CA GLN A 554 -3.29 -34.32 -0.70
C GLN A 554 -3.01 -34.16 0.81
N ASN A 555 -2.01 -33.41 1.27
CA ASN A 555 -1.85 -33.07 2.68
C ASN A 555 -2.17 -31.58 2.91
N ALA A 556 -3.35 -31.38 3.51
CA ALA A 556 -4.04 -30.15 3.89
C ALA A 556 -3.13 -29.04 4.46
N PRO A 557 -3.16 -27.81 3.91
CA PRO A 557 -4.31 -26.90 4.02
C PRO A 557 -4.70 -26.14 2.73
N MET A 558 -4.16 -26.49 1.56
CA MET A 558 -4.33 -25.73 0.30
C MET A 558 -5.75 -25.72 -0.31
N ASN A 559 -6.70 -26.52 0.21
CA ASN A 559 -8.11 -26.56 -0.26
C ASN A 559 -9.05 -25.54 0.43
N ARG A 560 -8.53 -24.48 1.06
CA ARG A 560 -9.29 -23.64 2.00
C ARG A 560 -9.59 -22.20 1.56
N ILE A 561 -8.97 -21.69 0.49
CA ILE A 561 -9.30 -20.37 -0.06
C ILE A 561 -10.38 -20.56 -1.13
N LYS A 562 -11.52 -19.87 -1.00
CA LYS A 562 -12.63 -19.93 -1.97
C LYS A 562 -12.84 -18.54 -2.54
N ALA A 563 -12.34 -18.26 -3.74
CA ALA A 563 -12.70 -17.05 -4.46
C ALA A 563 -13.99 -17.30 -5.28
N ARG A 564 -14.92 -16.35 -5.28
CA ARG A 564 -16.08 -16.33 -6.17
C ARG A 564 -16.04 -15.07 -7.02
N ILE A 565 -16.48 -15.20 -8.26
CA ILE A 565 -16.52 -14.10 -9.21
C ILE A 565 -18.00 -13.75 -9.48
N GLU A 566 -18.38 -12.49 -9.27
CA GLU A 566 -19.72 -11.97 -9.50
C GLU A 566 -19.68 -10.75 -10.44
N VAL A 567 -20.78 -10.50 -11.14
CA VAL A 567 -20.99 -9.29 -11.96
C VAL A 567 -22.02 -8.43 -11.26
N ARG A 568 -21.72 -7.14 -11.14
CA ARG A 568 -22.66 -6.15 -10.59
C ARG A 568 -22.77 -4.96 -11.50
#